data_AF-A0A354BHC8-F1
#
_entry.id   AF-A0A354BHC8-F1
#
_cell.length_a   1.000
_cell.length_b   1.000
_cell.length_c   1.000
_cell.angle_alpha   90.00
_cell.angle_beta   90.00
_cell.angle_gamma   90.00
#
_symmetry.space_group_name_H-M   'P 1'
#
loop_
_entity.id
_entity.type
_entity.pdbx_description
1 polymer ?
#
loop_
_entity_poly.entity_id
_entity_poly.type
_entity_poly.pdbx_seq_one_letter_code
_entity_poly.pdbx_strand_id
1 'polypeptide(L)'
;ELGMSKKTLYVAFPGKDALIEAVLKDKFREVEKDLERVARDQVTDVEVALHQLLDCVQRHTAEIQPAFVRDIGRESPELFQLVEQKRRGLIRRYFGGLFEDGKKSGAIRSDIPTHLIIEILLGAVQSIMNPTKLVELGLTVEQGYSSIIRLVLEGALQRP
;
A
#
# COMPACT_ATOMS: atom_id res chain seq x y z
N GLU A 1 -7.77 -14.87 21.18
CA GLU A 1 -8.66 -15.73 20.37
C GLU A 1 -10.12 -15.35 20.63
N LEU A 2 -10.99 -15.37 19.61
CA LEU A 2 -12.37 -14.85 19.65
C LEU A 2 -13.37 -15.68 20.50
N GLY A 3 -12.93 -16.70 21.25
CA GLY A 3 -13.80 -17.51 22.13
C GLY A 3 -14.92 -18.29 21.42
N MET A 4 -14.98 -18.27 20.08
CA MET A 4 -16.03 -18.90 19.28
C MET A 4 -15.57 -20.19 18.62
N SER A 5 -16.48 -21.16 18.52
CA SER A 5 -16.22 -22.40 17.80
C SER A 5 -16.10 -22.15 16.29
N LYS A 6 -15.29 -22.95 15.59
CA LYS A 6 -15.22 -22.94 14.11
C LYS A 6 -16.61 -23.05 13.47
N LYS A 7 -17.53 -23.79 14.10
CA LYS A 7 -18.91 -23.97 13.65
C LYS A 7 -19.70 -22.65 13.66
N THR A 8 -19.48 -21.78 14.64
CA THR A 8 -20.12 -20.47 14.76
C THR A 8 -19.64 -19.51 13.66
N LEU A 9 -18.35 -19.57 13.33
CA LEU A 9 -17.75 -18.76 12.26
C LEU A 9 -18.34 -19.11 10.87
N TYR A 10 -18.49 -20.41 10.57
CA TYR A 10 -19.09 -20.87 9.31
C TYR A 10 -20.62 -20.72 9.25
N VAL A 11 -21.30 -20.43 10.36
CA VAL A 11 -22.73 -20.07 10.34
C VAL A 11 -22.90 -18.60 9.92
N ALA A 12 -21.95 -17.73 10.27
CA ALA A 12 -22.00 -16.32 9.90
C ALA A 12 -21.55 -16.04 8.45
N PHE A 13 -20.74 -16.94 7.86
CA PHE A 13 -20.21 -16.78 6.52
C PHE A 13 -20.47 -18.03 5.67
N PRO A 14 -20.96 -17.88 4.43
CA PRO A 14 -21.31 -19.01 3.56
C PRO A 14 -20.08 -19.84 3.10
N GLY A 15 -18.86 -19.41 3.41
CA GLY A 15 -17.63 -20.13 3.09
C GLY A 15 -16.36 -19.39 3.53
N LYS A 16 -15.21 -20.04 3.32
CA LYS A 16 -13.87 -19.49 3.62
C LYS A 16 -13.64 -18.17 2.88
N ASP A 17 -13.99 -18.09 1.60
CA ASP A 17 -13.76 -16.92 0.76
C ASP A 17 -14.58 -15.71 1.22
N ALA A 18 -15.85 -15.93 1.61
CA ALA A 18 -16.70 -14.87 2.15
C ALA A 18 -16.17 -14.32 3.50
N LEU A 19 -15.62 -15.20 4.34
CA LEU A 19 -14.94 -14.78 5.57
C LEU A 19 -13.68 -13.97 5.26
N ILE A 20 -12.82 -14.46 4.34
CA ILE A 20 -11.59 -13.75 3.95
C ILE A 20 -11.94 -12.39 3.36
N GLU A 21 -12.93 -12.31 2.49
CA GLU A 21 -13.38 -11.05 1.89
C GLU A 21 -13.84 -10.05 2.96
N ALA A 22 -14.59 -10.50 3.97
CA ALA A 22 -15.03 -9.65 5.07
C ALA A 22 -13.84 -9.11 5.89
N VAL A 23 -12.86 -9.96 6.19
CA VAL A 23 -11.62 -9.56 6.89
C VAL A 23 -10.81 -8.56 6.07
N LEU A 24 -10.65 -8.81 4.76
CA LEU A 24 -9.95 -7.89 3.86
C LEU A 24 -10.65 -6.54 3.79
N LYS A 25 -11.98 -6.53 3.65
CA LYS A 25 -12.79 -5.31 3.63
C LYS A 25 -12.62 -4.50 4.91
N ASP A 26 -12.61 -5.17 6.06
CA ASP A 26 -12.41 -4.52 7.35
C ASP A 26 -10.99 -3.93 7.46
N LYS A 27 -9.96 -4.69 7.08
CA LYS A 27 -8.58 -4.20 7.04
C LYS A 27 -8.43 -2.99 6.13
N PHE A 28 -9.06 -3.00 4.95
CA PHE A 28 -9.03 -1.84 4.05
C PHE A 28 -9.68 -0.59 4.64
N ARG A 29 -10.77 -0.74 5.41
CA ARG A 29 -11.38 0.41 6.10
C ARG A 29 -10.46 0.98 7.17
N GLU A 30 -9.77 0.13 7.92
CA GLU A 30 -8.77 0.55 8.90
C GLU A 30 -7.63 1.34 8.23
N VAL A 31 -7.05 0.75 7.17
CA VAL A 31 -5.99 1.38 6.38
C VAL A 31 -6.45 2.73 5.81
N GLU A 32 -7.64 2.78 5.21
CA GLU A 32 -8.18 4.00 4.64
C GLU A 32 -8.39 5.08 5.70
N LYS A 33 -8.94 4.73 6.87
CA LYS A 33 -9.13 5.66 7.99
C LYS A 33 -7.81 6.26 8.47
N ASP A 34 -6.76 5.45 8.57
CA ASP A 34 -5.45 5.89 9.00
C ASP A 34 -4.75 6.77 7.95
N LEU A 35 -4.87 6.43 6.66
CA LEU A 35 -4.39 7.26 5.56
C LEU A 35 -5.15 8.61 5.48
N GLU A 36 -6.47 8.62 5.68
CA GLU A 36 -7.27 9.85 5.75
C GLU A 36 -6.89 10.74 6.92
N ARG A 37 -6.45 10.16 8.04
CA ARG A 37 -5.96 10.93 9.18
C ARG A 37 -4.62 11.59 8.84
N VAL A 38 -3.66 10.81 8.32
CA VAL A 38 -2.36 11.35 7.88
C VAL A 38 -2.52 12.43 6.83
N ALA A 39 -3.42 12.25 5.85
CA ALA A 39 -3.65 13.23 4.80
C ALA A 39 -4.38 14.51 5.26
N ARG A 40 -5.14 14.45 6.37
CA ARG A 40 -5.86 15.62 6.92
C ARG A 40 -5.00 16.46 7.84
N ASP A 41 -4.03 15.84 8.51
CA ASP A 41 -3.05 16.55 9.33
C ASP A 41 -2.17 17.37 8.37
N GLN A 42 -2.61 18.59 8.05
CA GLN A 42 -1.99 19.45 7.04
C GLN A 42 -0.50 19.63 7.32
N VAL A 43 0.34 19.09 6.43
CA VAL A 43 1.78 19.34 6.46
C VAL A 43 2.10 20.33 5.34
N THR A 44 2.76 21.43 5.68
CA THR A 44 3.28 22.41 4.71
C THR A 44 4.41 21.81 3.85
N ASP A 45 4.94 20.66 4.27
CA ASP A 45 6.07 19.95 3.69
C ASP A 45 5.62 18.59 3.10
N VAL A 46 5.78 18.48 1.79
CA VAL A 46 5.39 17.32 0.98
C VAL A 46 6.24 16.10 1.30
N GLU A 47 7.51 16.29 1.62
CA GLU A 47 8.43 15.20 1.95
C GLU A 47 8.02 14.57 3.28
N VAL A 48 7.73 15.39 4.29
CA VAL A 48 7.22 14.93 5.58
C VAL A 48 5.89 14.20 5.44
N ALA A 49 4.94 14.76 4.68
CA ALA A 49 3.65 14.09 4.42
C ALA A 49 3.84 12.73 3.73
N LEU A 50 4.81 12.63 2.81
CA LEU A 50 5.10 11.37 2.14
C LEU A 50 5.66 10.33 3.10
N HIS A 51 6.62 10.72 3.94
CA HIS A 51 7.16 9.83 4.97
C HIS A 51 6.05 9.31 5.89
N GLN A 52 5.13 10.18 6.34
CA GLN A 52 4.02 9.75 7.19
C GLN A 52 3.05 8.79 6.49
N LEU A 53 2.77 8.99 5.19
CA LEU A 53 1.97 8.05 4.40
C LEU A 53 2.69 6.70 4.26
N LEU A 54 4.00 6.70 4.07
CA LEU A 54 4.78 5.46 3.97
C LEU A 54 4.84 4.71 5.27
N ASP A 55 5.08 5.38 6.39
CA ASP A 55 5.06 4.78 7.72
C ASP A 55 3.68 4.15 7.98
N CYS A 56 2.61 4.81 7.54
CA CYS A 56 1.26 4.28 7.63
C CYS A 56 1.09 2.98 6.81
N VAL A 57 1.53 2.97 5.55
CA VAL A 57 1.47 1.78 4.70
C VAL A 57 2.35 0.65 5.26
N GLN A 58 3.55 0.97 5.74
CA GLN A 58 4.48 0.01 6.32
C GLN A 58 3.89 -0.65 7.57
N ARG A 59 3.31 0.12 8.50
CA ARG A 59 2.65 -0.40 9.71
C ARG A 59 1.58 -1.42 9.35
N HIS A 60 0.68 -1.08 8.43
CA HIS A 60 -0.41 -1.98 8.05
C HIS A 60 0.06 -3.21 7.26
N THR A 61 1.13 -3.08 6.47
CA THR A 61 1.67 -4.21 5.69
C THR A 61 2.54 -5.14 6.52
N ALA A 62 3.17 -4.65 7.60
CA ALA A 62 3.91 -5.47 8.54
C ALA A 62 3.04 -6.51 9.28
N GLU A 63 1.74 -6.22 9.46
CA GLU A 63 0.78 -7.16 10.04
C GLU A 63 0.41 -8.32 9.10
N ILE A 64 0.67 -8.18 7.79
CA ILE A 64 0.25 -9.14 6.78
C ILE A 64 1.32 -10.22 6.60
N GLN A 65 0.95 -11.46 6.90
CA GLN A 65 1.87 -12.57 6.74
C GLN A 65 2.13 -12.90 5.26
N PRO A 66 3.39 -13.10 4.83
CA PRO A 66 3.74 -13.54 3.48
C PRO A 66 2.96 -14.76 2.98
N ALA A 67 2.68 -15.71 3.88
CA ALA A 67 1.92 -16.91 3.56
C ALA A 67 0.49 -16.59 3.14
N PHE A 68 -0.17 -15.67 3.82
CA PHE A 68 -1.54 -15.25 3.51
C PHE A 68 -1.66 -14.67 2.11
N VAL A 69 -0.72 -13.81 1.69
CA VAL A 69 -0.71 -13.21 0.34
C VAL A 69 -0.54 -14.27 -0.74
N ARG A 70 0.40 -15.20 -0.54
CA ARG A 70 0.64 -16.31 -1.48
C ARG A 70 -0.57 -17.24 -1.57
N ASP A 71 -1.17 -17.58 -0.44
CA ASP A 71 -2.28 -18.53 -0.38
C ASP A 71 -3.55 -17.92 -1.00
N ILE A 72 -3.86 -16.63 -0.75
CA ILE A 72 -4.95 -15.93 -1.45
C ILE A 72 -4.70 -15.88 -2.96
N GLY A 73 -3.48 -15.56 -3.40
CA GLY A 73 -3.16 -15.50 -4.83
C GLY A 73 -3.36 -16.83 -5.54
N ARG A 74 -3.13 -17.96 -4.85
CA ARG A 74 -3.29 -19.32 -5.40
C ARG A 74 -4.72 -19.84 -5.29
N GLU A 75 -5.37 -19.63 -4.15
CA GLU A 75 -6.63 -20.28 -3.79
C GLU A 75 -7.86 -19.44 -4.13
N SER A 76 -7.74 -18.11 -4.13
CA SER A 76 -8.84 -17.18 -4.41
C SER A 76 -8.37 -16.00 -5.30
N PRO A 77 -8.10 -16.24 -6.60
CA PRO A 77 -7.60 -15.21 -7.51
C PRO A 77 -8.49 -13.96 -7.62
N GLU A 78 -9.81 -14.13 -7.49
CA GLU A 78 -10.76 -13.01 -7.49
C GLU A 78 -10.58 -12.10 -6.28
N LEU A 79 -10.36 -12.67 -5.09
CA LEU A 79 -10.06 -11.91 -3.88
C LEU A 79 -8.69 -11.22 -3.99
N PHE A 80 -7.71 -11.88 -4.60
CA PHE A 80 -6.42 -11.25 -4.89
C PHE A 80 -6.58 -10.02 -5.79
N GLN A 81 -7.40 -10.12 -6.85
CA GLN A 81 -7.70 -8.99 -7.73
C GLN A 81 -8.42 -7.84 -6.99
N LEU A 82 -9.34 -8.17 -6.08
CA LEU A 82 -10.01 -7.18 -5.24
C LEU A 82 -9.01 -6.41 -4.36
N VAL A 83 -8.08 -7.12 -3.71
CA VAL A 83 -7.00 -6.51 -2.91
C VAL A 83 -6.17 -5.57 -3.78
N GLU A 84 -5.77 -6.03 -4.95
CA GLU A 84 -4.97 -5.25 -5.89
C GLU A 84 -5.69 -3.99 -6.39
N GLN A 85 -6.99 -4.07 -6.67
CA GLN A 85 -7.81 -2.93 -7.07
C GLN A 85 -7.93 -1.91 -5.93
N LYS A 86 -8.16 -2.37 -4.70
CA LYS A 86 -8.24 -1.50 -3.52
C LYS A 86 -6.91 -0.81 -3.23
N ARG A 87 -5.79 -1.55 -3.29
CA ARG A 87 -4.43 -1.01 -3.16
C ARG A 87 -4.17 0.10 -4.18
N ARG A 88 -4.50 -0.15 -5.46
CA ARG A 88 -4.39 0.86 -6.52
C ARG A 88 -5.22 2.11 -6.22
N GLY A 89 -6.46 1.94 -5.76
CA GLY A 89 -7.35 3.04 -5.39
C GLY A 89 -6.78 3.92 -4.27
N LEU A 90 -6.27 3.30 -3.19
CA LEU A 90 -5.68 4.01 -2.07
C LEU A 90 -4.43 4.79 -2.50
N ILE A 91 -3.51 4.16 -3.25
CA ILE A 91 -2.29 4.84 -3.71
C ILE A 91 -2.65 6.03 -4.61
N ARG A 92 -3.56 5.85 -5.58
CA ARG A 92 -4.03 6.93 -6.45
C ARG A 92 -4.64 8.09 -5.66
N ARG A 93 -5.45 7.80 -4.64
CA ARG A 93 -6.13 8.82 -3.82
C ARG A 93 -5.14 9.62 -2.98
N TYR A 94 -4.31 8.96 -2.18
CA TYR A 94 -3.47 9.65 -1.19
C TYR A 94 -2.15 10.15 -1.77
N PHE A 95 -1.42 9.34 -2.55
CA PHE A 95 -0.17 9.77 -3.17
C PHE A 95 -0.43 10.72 -4.34
N GLY A 96 -1.53 10.50 -5.09
CA GLY A 96 -1.90 11.37 -6.20
C GLY A 96 -2.22 12.79 -5.74
N GLY A 97 -3.03 12.93 -4.68
CA GLY A 97 -3.30 14.24 -4.07
C GLY A 97 -2.03 14.93 -3.59
N LEU A 98 -1.17 14.19 -2.88
CA LEU A 98 0.10 14.71 -2.38
C LEU A 98 1.03 15.20 -3.49
N PHE A 99 1.15 14.46 -4.60
CA PHE A 99 1.96 14.88 -5.73
C PHE A 99 1.39 16.12 -6.44
N GLU A 100 0.07 16.24 -6.55
CA GLU A 100 -0.55 17.46 -7.10
C GLU A 100 -0.30 18.68 -6.21
N ASP A 101 -0.43 18.53 -4.89
CA ASP A 101 -0.15 19.62 -3.96
C ASP A 101 1.33 19.99 -3.95
N GLY A 102 2.22 18.99 -4.03
CA GLY A 102 3.65 19.23 -4.18
C GLY A 102 4.04 19.92 -5.49
N LYS A 103 3.30 19.70 -6.57
CA LYS A 103 3.50 20.46 -7.81
C LYS A 103 3.08 21.92 -7.67
N LYS A 104 1.96 22.19 -6.98
CA LYS A 104 1.48 23.55 -6.73
C LYS A 104 2.46 24.34 -5.85
N SER A 105 3.09 23.69 -4.88
CA SER A 105 4.09 24.31 -4.00
C SER A 105 5.50 24.39 -4.61
N GLY A 106 5.74 23.72 -5.74
CA GLY A 106 7.05 23.64 -6.39
C GLY A 106 8.00 22.60 -5.80
N ALA A 107 7.57 21.80 -4.82
CA ALA A 107 8.34 20.71 -4.23
C ALA A 107 8.47 19.50 -5.18
N ILE A 108 7.47 19.26 -6.03
CA ILE A 108 7.47 18.20 -7.04
C ILE A 108 7.54 18.83 -8.43
N ARG A 109 8.38 18.27 -9.30
CA ARG A 109 8.52 18.74 -10.69
C ARG A 109 7.20 18.63 -11.46
N SER A 110 6.84 19.71 -12.16
CA SER A 110 5.54 19.83 -12.84
C SER A 110 5.55 19.31 -14.29
N ASP A 111 6.72 19.01 -14.85
CA ASP A 111 6.89 18.51 -16.22
C ASP A 111 6.52 17.03 -16.40
N ILE A 112 6.42 16.27 -15.30
CA ILE A 112 5.97 14.87 -15.33
C ILE A 112 4.50 14.80 -14.86
N PRO A 113 3.56 14.27 -15.66
CA PRO A 113 2.16 14.13 -15.23
C PRO A 113 2.00 13.22 -13.99
N THR A 114 1.12 13.58 -13.06
CA THR A 114 0.97 12.84 -11.79
C THR A 114 0.52 11.40 -12.00
N HIS A 115 -0.38 11.18 -12.96
CA HIS A 115 -0.81 9.82 -13.29
C HIS A 115 0.37 8.92 -13.70
N LEU A 116 1.37 9.47 -14.41
CA LEU A 116 2.56 8.71 -14.80
C LEU A 116 3.43 8.36 -13.59
N ILE A 117 3.65 9.31 -12.68
CA ILE A 117 4.37 9.08 -11.42
C ILE A 117 3.69 7.96 -10.62
N ILE A 118 2.36 8.01 -10.53
CA ILE A 118 1.57 7.02 -9.80
C ILE A 118 1.62 5.63 -10.45
N GLU A 119 1.54 5.54 -11.78
CA GLU A 119 1.65 4.24 -12.48
C GLU A 119 3.05 3.62 -12.28
N ILE A 120 4.11 4.43 -12.33
CA ILE A 120 5.48 3.97 -12.04
C ILE A 120 5.58 3.46 -10.60
N LEU A 121 5.05 4.23 -9.64
CA LEU A 121 5.04 3.84 -8.23
C LEU A 121 4.29 2.52 -8.03
N LEU A 122 3.10 2.37 -8.61
CA LEU A 122 2.31 1.15 -8.54
C LEU A 122 3.05 -0.06 -9.11
N GLY A 123 3.68 0.10 -10.28
CA GLY A 123 4.48 -0.95 -10.92
C GLY A 123 5.68 -1.38 -10.09
N ALA A 124 6.42 -0.41 -9.52
CA ALA A 124 7.55 -0.67 -8.64
C ALA A 124 7.13 -1.42 -7.37
N VAL A 125 6.09 -0.93 -6.69
CA VAL A 125 5.55 -1.59 -5.48
C VAL A 125 5.07 -3.00 -5.81
N GLN A 126 4.33 -3.19 -6.90
CA GLN A 126 3.88 -4.53 -7.31
C GLN A 126 5.05 -5.49 -7.59
N SER A 127 6.10 -4.99 -8.24
CA SER A 127 7.24 -5.83 -8.65
C SER A 127 8.17 -6.18 -7.49
N ILE A 128 8.37 -5.26 -6.54
CA ILE A 128 9.35 -5.39 -5.44
C ILE A 128 8.69 -5.87 -4.15
N MET A 129 7.49 -5.39 -3.80
CA MET A 129 6.84 -5.64 -2.51
C MET A 129 6.10 -6.99 -2.49
N ASN A 130 6.81 -8.05 -2.85
CA ASN A 130 6.38 -9.42 -2.64
C ASN A 130 7.50 -10.21 -1.92
N PRO A 131 7.15 -11.24 -1.14
CA PRO A 131 8.11 -11.93 -0.29
C PRO A 131 9.32 -12.50 -1.03
N THR A 132 9.08 -13.08 -2.21
CA THR A 132 10.15 -13.68 -3.03
C THR A 132 11.15 -12.64 -3.49
N LYS A 133 10.67 -11.50 -4.03
CA LYS A 133 11.55 -10.45 -4.54
C LYS A 133 12.30 -9.71 -3.42
N LEU A 134 11.67 -9.49 -2.27
CA LEU A 134 12.35 -8.89 -1.11
C LEU A 134 13.55 -9.74 -0.64
N VAL A 135 13.38 -11.07 -0.57
CA VAL A 135 14.48 -11.99 -0.23
C VAL A 135 15.57 -11.97 -1.29
N GLU A 136 15.20 -12.02 -2.57
CA GLU A 136 16.16 -11.99 -3.69
C GLU A 136 17.01 -10.72 -3.69
N LEU A 137 16.40 -9.57 -3.35
CA LEU A 137 17.08 -8.28 -3.29
C LEU A 137 17.76 -8.02 -1.93
N GLY A 138 17.60 -8.90 -0.95
CA GLY A 138 18.14 -8.71 0.40
C GLY A 138 17.52 -7.53 1.15
N LEU A 139 16.25 -7.21 0.89
CA LEU A 139 15.56 -6.05 1.46
C LEU A 139 14.56 -6.47 2.55
N THR A 140 14.45 -5.65 3.59
CA THR A 140 13.27 -5.64 4.47
C THR A 140 12.09 -4.97 3.77
N VAL A 141 10.88 -5.14 4.30
CA VAL A 141 9.68 -4.44 3.80
C VAL A 141 9.86 -2.92 3.88
N GLU A 142 10.42 -2.43 4.99
CA GLU A 142 10.72 -1.02 5.20
C GLU A 142 11.69 -0.49 4.14
N GLN A 143 12.81 -1.20 3.93
CA GLN A 143 13.82 -0.85 2.92
C GLN A 143 13.24 -0.88 1.50
N GLY A 144 12.34 -1.83 1.20
CA GLY A 144 11.67 -1.91 -0.09
C GLY A 144 10.86 -0.66 -0.39
N TYR A 145 9.96 -0.25 0.53
CA TYR A 145 9.16 0.95 0.36
C TYR A 145 10.01 2.22 0.30
N SER A 146 10.96 2.40 1.22
CA SER A 146 11.81 3.60 1.25
C SER A 146 12.67 3.73 -0.01
N SER A 147 13.23 2.61 -0.51
CA SER A 147 14.04 2.61 -1.74
C SER A 147 13.22 2.95 -2.98
N ILE A 148 12.00 2.41 -3.11
CA ILE A 148 11.11 2.72 -4.23
C ILE A 148 10.79 4.20 -4.26
N ILE A 149 10.40 4.77 -3.13
CA ILE A 149 9.99 6.17 -3.05
C ILE A 149 11.18 7.08 -3.32
N ARG A 150 12.30 6.80 -2.67
CA ARG A 150 13.53 7.56 -2.86
C ARG A 150 13.92 7.59 -4.33
N LEU A 151 13.90 6.44 -5.00
CA LEU A 151 14.19 6.37 -6.43
C LEU A 151 13.19 7.17 -7.28
N VAL A 152 11.89 7.10 -6.96
CA VAL A 152 10.83 7.82 -7.70
C VAL A 152 10.93 9.34 -7.51
N LEU A 153 11.30 9.80 -6.32
CA LEU A 153 11.37 11.22 -5.99
C LEU A 153 12.73 11.86 -6.28
N GLU A 154 13.81 11.21 -5.86
CA GLU A 154 15.17 11.76 -5.94
C GLU A 154 15.86 11.35 -7.26
N GLY A 155 15.45 10.22 -7.86
CA GLY A 155 16.12 9.61 -9.00
C GLY A 155 17.36 8.80 -8.59
N ALA A 156 18.02 8.18 -9.58
CA ALA A 156 19.18 7.32 -9.36
C ALA A 156 20.54 8.05 -9.47
N LEU A 157 20.56 9.23 -10.09
CA LEU A 157 21.80 9.98 -10.32
C LEU A 157 22.14 10.83 -9.10
N GLN A 158 23.42 10.80 -8.69
CA GLN A 158 23.96 11.83 -7.81
C GLN A 158 24.04 13.13 -8.59
N ARG A 159 23.40 14.19 -8.08
CA ARG A 159 23.60 15.53 -8.61
C ARG A 159 24.89 16.09 -8.01
N PRO A 160 25.82 16.61 -8.84
CA PRO A 160 27.05 17.23 -8.37
C PRO A 160 26.78 18.51 -7.57
#